data_AF-A0A377D545-F1
#
_entry.id   AF-A0A377D545-F1
#
_cell.length_a   1.000
_cell.length_b   1.000
_cell.length_c   1.000
_cell.angle_alpha   90.00
_cell.angle_beta   90.00
_cell.angle_gamma   90.00
#
_symmetry.space_group_name_H-M   'P 1'
#
loop_
_entity.id
_entity.type
_entity.pdbx_description
1 polymer ?
#
loop_
_entity_poly.entity_id
_entity_poly.type
_entity_poly.pdbx_seq_one_letter_code
_entity_poly.pdbx_strand_id
1 'polypeptide(L)'
;MWTRYWGWQTLISPQYVAGVKHNGSYNTVRFGYADDTTYRLVDRNEHWRDFHTPRLNKLVTEVAPVSVTDAGTGKGVYQNRSRYPVFYRMGSGTQYTGAASGALTRIAGAYAWKTGGTVGSPLISDWSLVSNPGYLYQSVNGPLASYGTPGDSGSPLFAWDAVKKQWVLVAVLNGYAGEKGKTNWFTVIPAGDVNNTIKQDSSGTVVPAVAGGDIVWNYSKGSGEGTLFQDGKVWKMNGFRGGSLNDGKDITFGGKGTVVLKDDVVQGAGSLTFNGDYTVRPEGNQTWVGGGIIVNDGHRVDWMVNGLAGDALHKTGKGTLVVAGSGENPGTLNTGDGTVILAQKADAAGRVRAFSEVRMSADGRLWCCRTVIRLRGTASAGDTGEARLISTAMI
;
A
#
# COMPACT_ATOMS: atom_id res chain seq x y z
N MET A 1 7.27 1.55 4.19
CA MET A 1 8.24 0.44 4.03
C MET A 1 8.65 0.31 2.56
N TRP A 2 9.73 -0.40 2.22
CA TRP A 2 10.45 -0.27 0.94
C TRP A 2 10.26 -1.44 -0.02
N THR A 3 10.53 -1.21 -1.30
CA THR A 3 10.59 -2.33 -2.25
C THR A 3 11.81 -3.22 -2.01
N ARG A 4 11.60 -4.54 -1.94
CA ARG A 4 12.62 -5.54 -1.60
C ARG A 4 13.79 -5.56 -2.57
N TYR A 5 13.53 -5.65 -3.87
CA TYR A 5 14.60 -5.92 -4.82
C TYR A 5 15.51 -4.72 -5.11
N TRP A 6 14.95 -3.52 -5.26
CA TRP A 6 15.74 -2.41 -5.80
C TRP A 6 15.71 -1.11 -4.98
N GLY A 7 14.96 -1.04 -3.87
CA GLY A 7 15.09 0.05 -2.86
C GLY A 7 14.77 1.47 -3.34
N TRP A 8 14.18 1.60 -4.53
CA TRP A 8 13.87 2.84 -5.26
C TRP A 8 12.38 3.21 -5.32
N GLN A 9 11.49 2.46 -4.66
CA GLN A 9 10.13 2.90 -4.36
C GLN A 9 9.80 2.70 -2.89
N THR A 10 8.94 3.59 -2.40
CA THR A 10 8.50 3.61 -1.02
C THR A 10 6.99 3.57 -0.95
N LEU A 11 6.40 2.64 -0.20
CA LEU A 11 4.95 2.60 0.02
C LEU A 11 4.52 3.77 0.91
N ILE A 12 3.69 4.68 0.38
CA ILE A 12 3.24 5.90 1.06
C ILE A 12 1.74 5.92 1.38
N SER A 13 0.99 5.02 0.76
CA SER A 13 -0.41 4.70 1.04
C SER A 13 -0.60 3.20 0.76
N PRO A 14 -1.61 2.51 1.33
CA PRO A 14 -1.77 1.06 1.15
C PRO A 14 -1.77 0.59 -0.31
N GLN A 15 -2.06 1.47 -1.28
CA GLN A 15 -2.07 1.13 -2.70
C GLN A 15 -1.15 2.01 -3.57
N TYR A 16 -0.33 2.89 -2.97
CA TYR A 16 0.48 3.84 -3.73
C TYR A 16 1.92 3.88 -3.24
N VAL A 17 2.83 3.93 -4.21
CA VAL A 17 4.26 4.09 -3.95
C VAL A 17 4.74 5.47 -4.43
N ALA A 18 5.88 5.91 -3.91
CA ALA A 18 6.56 7.12 -4.34
C ALA A 18 7.96 6.79 -4.87
N GLY A 19 8.39 7.51 -5.90
CA GLY A 19 9.67 7.36 -6.58
C GLY A 19 9.91 8.48 -7.60
N VAL A 20 10.90 8.31 -8.47
CA VAL A 20 11.21 9.25 -9.57
C VAL A 20 10.70 8.73 -10.91
N LYS A 21 10.23 9.62 -11.79
CA LYS A 21 9.58 9.20 -13.05
C LYS A 21 10.56 8.62 -14.06
N HIS A 22 11.81 9.08 -14.06
CA HIS A 22 12.82 8.57 -15.01
C HIS A 22 13.13 7.08 -14.84
N ASN A 23 12.70 6.47 -13.73
CA ASN A 23 12.68 5.03 -13.53
C ASN A 23 11.55 4.37 -14.34
N GLY A 24 11.53 4.53 -15.67
CA GLY A 24 10.38 4.20 -16.52
C GLY A 24 10.10 2.70 -16.74
N SER A 25 11.10 1.83 -16.60
CA SER A 25 11.03 0.45 -17.10
C SER A 25 10.31 -0.55 -16.19
N TYR A 26 10.18 -0.27 -14.89
CA TYR A 26 9.58 -1.21 -13.95
C TYR A 26 8.05 -1.13 -13.97
N ASN A 27 7.41 -2.29 -13.87
CA ASN A 27 5.97 -2.46 -13.84
C ASN A 27 5.49 -3.22 -12.58
N THR A 28 6.40 -3.68 -11.74
CA THR A 28 6.10 -4.45 -10.54
C THR A 28 6.95 -4.03 -9.36
N VAL A 29 6.40 -4.21 -8.16
CA VAL A 29 7.08 -4.01 -6.89
C VAL A 29 6.78 -5.16 -5.94
N ARG A 30 7.67 -5.39 -4.97
CA ARG A 30 7.52 -6.39 -3.91
C ARG A 30 7.92 -5.78 -2.59
N PHE A 31 7.25 -6.17 -1.52
CA PHE A 31 7.53 -5.77 -0.14
C PHE A 31 7.82 -7.01 0.70
N GLY A 32 8.51 -6.85 1.84
CA GLY A 32 8.82 -7.98 2.72
C GLY A 32 9.81 -8.99 2.12
N TYR A 33 9.37 -10.25 2.04
CA TYR A 33 10.15 -11.43 1.65
C TYR A 33 10.19 -11.68 0.12
N ALA A 34 10.98 -12.66 -0.35
CA ALA A 34 11.20 -12.85 -1.81
C ALA A 34 10.02 -13.53 -2.49
N ASP A 35 9.40 -14.40 -1.72
CA ASP A 35 8.23 -15.22 -1.98
C ASP A 35 6.91 -14.50 -1.64
N ASP A 36 6.98 -13.27 -1.12
CA ASP A 36 5.83 -12.40 -0.91
C ASP A 36 5.21 -11.87 -2.21
N THR A 37 4.05 -11.25 -2.07
CA THR A 37 3.20 -10.83 -3.19
C THR A 37 3.92 -9.85 -4.11
N THR A 38 3.78 -10.10 -5.43
CA THR A 38 4.18 -9.14 -6.46
C THR A 38 3.01 -8.23 -6.79
N TYR A 39 3.20 -6.93 -6.58
CA TYR A 39 2.22 -5.90 -6.91
C TYR A 39 2.54 -5.30 -8.26
N ARG A 40 1.54 -5.18 -9.13
CA ARG A 40 1.67 -4.58 -10.46
C ARG A 40 1.23 -3.13 -10.43
N LEU A 41 1.97 -2.26 -11.12
CA LEU A 41 1.56 -0.89 -11.37
C LEU A 41 0.39 -0.88 -12.36
N VAL A 42 -0.67 -0.17 -12.02
CA VAL A 42 -1.83 0.06 -12.92
C VAL A 42 -1.83 1.47 -13.50
N ASP A 43 -1.17 2.40 -12.82
CA ASP A 43 -0.89 3.75 -13.28
C ASP A 43 0.44 4.20 -12.69
N ARG A 44 1.24 4.95 -13.45
CA ARG A 44 2.48 5.55 -12.97
C ARG A 44 2.23 6.84 -12.22
N ASN A 45 1.17 7.58 -12.56
CA ASN A 45 0.89 8.94 -12.04
C ASN A 45 2.14 9.82 -12.08
N GLU A 46 2.66 10.06 -13.28
CA GLU A 46 3.87 10.86 -13.46
C GLU A 46 3.60 12.34 -13.19
N HIS A 47 4.56 12.97 -12.50
CA HIS A 47 4.50 14.39 -12.19
C HIS A 47 5.29 15.22 -13.23
N TRP A 48 5.04 16.52 -13.31
CA TRP A 48 5.79 17.41 -14.20
C TRP A 48 7.28 17.51 -13.80
N ARG A 49 7.58 17.39 -12.50
CA ARG A 49 8.94 17.15 -11.98
C ARG A 49 9.35 15.70 -12.09
N ASP A 50 10.60 15.40 -11.81
CA ASP A 50 11.11 14.03 -11.75
C ASP A 50 10.61 13.29 -10.50
N PHE A 51 9.32 12.96 -10.49
CA PHE A 51 8.59 12.32 -9.41
C PHE A 51 7.39 11.58 -9.99
N HIS A 52 6.96 10.51 -9.33
CA HIS A 52 5.70 9.84 -9.66
C HIS A 52 5.06 9.19 -8.43
N THR A 53 3.75 8.92 -8.50
CA THR A 53 2.98 8.26 -7.42
C THR A 53 2.24 7.02 -7.93
N PRO A 54 2.94 5.95 -8.35
CA PRO A 54 2.29 4.82 -8.99
C PRO A 54 1.22 4.15 -8.12
N ARG A 55 0.08 3.84 -8.75
CA ARG A 55 -1.01 3.05 -8.16
C ARG A 55 -0.77 1.57 -8.39
N LEU A 56 -1.02 0.77 -7.36
CA LEU A 56 -0.89 -0.68 -7.39
C LEU A 56 -2.22 -1.38 -7.65
N ASN A 57 -2.18 -2.57 -8.25
CA ASN A 57 -3.36 -3.38 -8.53
C ASN A 57 -4.08 -3.90 -7.28
N LYS A 58 -3.37 -4.05 -6.17
CA LYS A 58 -3.87 -4.58 -4.90
C LYS A 58 -3.33 -3.77 -3.72
N LEU A 59 -4.07 -3.78 -2.61
CA LEU A 59 -3.62 -3.23 -1.33
C LEU A 59 -2.43 -4.02 -0.79
N VAL A 60 -1.37 -3.35 -0.39
CA VAL A 60 -0.20 -4.02 0.20
C VAL A 60 -0.54 -4.52 1.60
N THR A 61 -0.20 -5.79 1.88
CA THR A 61 -0.53 -6.47 3.16
C THR A 61 0.70 -6.76 4.00
N GLU A 62 1.87 -6.86 3.39
CA GLU A 62 3.10 -7.26 4.06
C GLU A 62 3.67 -6.16 4.95
N VAL A 63 3.31 -4.90 4.68
CA VAL A 63 3.99 -3.74 5.26
C VAL A 63 3.08 -2.54 5.42
N ALA A 64 3.28 -1.76 6.48
CA ALA A 64 2.62 -0.46 6.62
C ALA A 64 3.21 0.61 5.67
N PRO A 65 2.39 1.50 5.10
CA PRO A 65 2.86 2.69 4.41
C PRO A 65 3.59 3.61 5.39
N VAL A 66 4.61 4.33 4.90
CA VAL A 66 5.28 5.38 5.71
C VAL A 66 4.49 6.67 5.66
N SER A 67 4.54 7.43 6.74
CA SER A 67 4.03 8.80 6.74
C SER A 67 4.86 9.68 5.79
N VAL A 68 4.18 10.47 4.98
CA VAL A 68 4.78 11.52 4.15
C VAL A 68 4.82 12.82 4.94
N THR A 69 5.81 13.67 4.66
CA THR A 69 5.88 15.04 5.17
C THR A 69 4.59 15.82 4.91
N ASP A 70 4.14 16.63 5.87
CA ASP A 70 3.05 17.60 5.67
C ASP A 70 3.54 18.99 5.31
N ALA A 71 4.84 19.25 5.49
CA ALA A 71 5.44 20.54 5.22
C ALA A 71 5.71 20.74 3.72
N GLY A 72 5.63 19.66 2.92
CA GLY A 72 5.70 19.70 1.46
C GLY A 72 6.93 20.43 0.96
N THR A 73 6.74 21.29 -0.03
CA THR A 73 7.81 21.97 -0.81
C THR A 73 8.13 23.38 -0.29
N GLY A 74 7.79 23.67 0.97
CA GLY A 74 8.00 24.99 1.58
C GLY A 74 9.49 25.37 1.65
N LYS A 75 9.80 26.63 1.29
CA LYS A 75 11.16 27.15 1.31
C LYS A 75 11.75 27.13 2.73
N GLY A 76 12.93 26.55 2.89
CA GLY A 76 13.70 26.49 4.14
C GLY A 76 13.16 25.52 5.20
N VAL A 77 12.06 24.82 4.95
CA VAL A 77 11.39 23.92 5.90
C VAL A 77 12.35 22.89 6.50
N TYR A 78 13.09 22.19 5.65
CA TYR A 78 13.98 21.10 6.07
C TYR A 78 15.36 21.58 6.53
N GLN A 79 15.61 22.89 6.49
CA GLN A 79 16.81 23.49 7.10
C GLN A 79 16.63 23.72 8.60
N ASN A 80 15.38 23.71 9.10
CA ASN A 80 15.08 23.86 10.50
C ASN A 80 15.47 22.60 11.28
N ARG A 81 16.66 22.63 11.88
CA ARG A 81 17.20 21.53 12.70
C ARG A 81 16.44 21.25 13.99
N SER A 82 15.69 22.23 14.52
CA SER A 82 14.84 22.01 15.69
C SER A 82 13.66 21.10 15.36
N ARG A 83 13.13 21.19 14.12
CA ARG A 83 12.07 20.30 13.64
C ARG A 83 12.62 19.03 12.99
N TYR A 84 13.65 19.15 12.15
CA TYR A 84 14.25 18.03 11.40
C TYR A 84 15.73 17.88 11.77
N PRO A 85 16.04 17.30 12.95
CA PRO A 85 17.41 17.19 13.44
C PRO A 85 18.25 16.15 12.70
N VAL A 86 17.64 15.17 12.04
CA VAL A 86 18.35 14.06 11.41
C VAL A 86 17.63 13.56 10.15
N PHE A 87 18.42 13.19 9.14
CA PHE A 87 17.96 12.62 7.88
C PHE A 87 18.64 11.29 7.59
N TYR A 88 17.85 10.26 7.28
CA TYR A 88 18.33 8.93 6.89
C TYR A 88 17.94 8.63 5.46
N ARG A 89 18.84 7.99 4.72
CA ARG A 89 18.56 7.43 3.40
C ARG A 89 18.85 5.94 3.38
N MET A 90 18.33 5.28 2.36
CA MET A 90 18.82 3.98 1.95
C MET A 90 18.54 3.76 0.48
N GLY A 91 19.39 3.02 -0.20
CA GLY A 91 19.19 2.65 -1.59
C GLY A 91 20.06 1.47 -1.97
N SER A 92 20.01 1.08 -3.24
CA SER A 92 20.82 -0.01 -3.77
C SER A 92 21.51 0.43 -5.06
N GLY A 93 22.09 1.63 -5.08
CA GLY A 93 22.94 2.05 -6.19
C GLY A 93 24.25 1.26 -6.26
N THR A 94 25.13 1.71 -7.13
CA THR A 94 26.47 1.12 -7.27
C THR A 94 27.25 1.32 -5.99
N GLN A 95 27.81 0.24 -5.45
CA GLN A 95 28.35 0.23 -4.10
C GLN A 95 29.84 0.60 -4.11
N TYR A 96 30.22 1.57 -3.28
CA TYR A 96 31.61 2.01 -3.09
C TYR A 96 31.94 2.13 -1.60
N THR A 97 33.20 1.87 -1.23
CA THR A 97 33.80 2.47 -0.03
C THR A 97 34.52 3.77 -0.43
N GLY A 98 34.54 4.75 0.47
CA GLY A 98 35.30 5.99 0.28
C GLY A 98 36.31 6.19 1.41
N ALA A 99 37.58 6.39 1.06
CA ALA A 99 38.63 6.70 2.03
C ALA A 99 38.62 8.20 2.40
N ALA A 100 39.26 8.56 3.52
CA ALA A 100 39.38 9.96 3.96
C ALA A 100 40.10 10.85 2.94
N SER A 101 40.96 10.27 2.11
CA SER A 101 41.62 10.93 0.97
C SER A 101 40.68 11.27 -0.19
N GLY A 102 39.43 10.78 -0.16
CA GLY A 102 38.48 10.88 -1.26
C GLY A 102 38.61 9.78 -2.32
N ALA A 103 39.55 8.85 -2.17
CA ALA A 103 39.66 7.67 -3.04
C ALA A 103 38.43 6.77 -2.89
N LEU A 104 37.91 6.27 -4.02
CA LEU A 104 36.74 5.39 -4.07
C LEU A 104 37.16 3.99 -4.52
N THR A 105 36.67 2.97 -3.82
CA THR A 105 36.84 1.56 -4.20
C THR A 105 35.46 0.98 -4.48
N ARG A 106 35.22 0.56 -5.73
CA ARG A 106 33.95 -0.07 -6.12
C ARG A 106 33.87 -1.48 -5.54
N ILE A 107 32.76 -1.79 -4.88
CA ILE A 107 32.47 -3.08 -4.25
C ILE A 107 31.55 -3.91 -5.13
N ALA A 108 30.48 -3.31 -5.67
CA ALA A 108 29.52 -3.99 -6.53
C ALA A 108 28.77 -3.03 -7.46
N GLY A 109 28.12 -3.60 -8.48
CA GLY A 109 27.16 -2.88 -9.31
C GLY A 109 25.88 -2.50 -8.55
N ALA A 110 25.04 -1.70 -9.19
CA ALA A 110 23.71 -1.39 -8.66
C ALA A 110 22.88 -2.66 -8.43
N TYR A 111 21.96 -2.55 -7.47
CA TYR A 111 20.91 -3.51 -7.16
C TYR A 111 21.39 -4.84 -6.55
N ALA A 112 22.65 -4.92 -6.15
CA ALA A 112 23.22 -6.10 -5.51
C ALA A 112 22.71 -6.27 -4.07
N TRP A 113 22.67 -5.18 -3.29
CA TRP A 113 22.11 -5.13 -1.93
C TRP A 113 21.79 -3.68 -1.55
N LYS A 114 21.14 -3.50 -0.39
CA LYS A 114 20.79 -2.18 0.14
C LYS A 114 21.87 -1.66 1.07
N THR A 115 22.22 -0.39 0.95
CA THR A 115 23.04 0.36 1.91
C THR A 115 22.27 1.58 2.41
N GLY A 116 22.39 1.85 3.71
CA GLY A 116 21.71 2.96 4.38
C GLY A 116 22.69 3.79 5.18
N GLY A 117 22.29 5.00 5.50
CA GLY A 117 23.13 5.92 6.26
C GLY A 117 22.51 7.29 6.47
N THR A 118 23.31 8.18 7.03
CA THR A 118 22.93 9.54 7.39
C THR A 118 23.21 10.52 6.26
N VAL A 119 22.39 11.57 6.16
CA VAL A 119 22.56 12.70 5.26
C VAL A 119 22.54 13.97 6.10
N GLY A 120 23.47 14.89 5.87
CA GLY A 120 23.49 16.17 6.57
C GLY A 120 22.31 17.05 6.19
N SER A 121 22.00 18.03 7.05
CA SER A 121 20.95 19.02 6.78
C SER A 121 21.14 19.67 5.41
N PRO A 122 20.05 19.90 4.67
CA PRO A 122 20.12 20.40 3.31
C PRO A 122 20.60 21.86 3.24
N LEU A 123 21.36 22.17 2.19
CA LEU A 123 21.75 23.54 1.82
C LEU A 123 20.62 24.28 1.09
N ILE A 124 19.81 23.55 0.34
CA ILE A 124 18.60 24.05 -0.34
C ILE A 124 17.43 23.19 0.10
N SER A 125 16.34 23.85 0.47
CA SER A 125 15.07 23.22 0.85
C SER A 125 13.94 23.99 0.18
N ASP A 126 13.37 23.45 -0.88
CA ASP A 126 12.17 23.96 -1.52
C ASP A 126 11.42 22.80 -2.20
N TRP A 127 11.28 22.82 -3.52
CA TRP A 127 10.91 21.65 -4.32
C TRP A 127 12.02 20.60 -4.40
N SER A 128 13.26 21.01 -4.11
CA SER A 128 14.43 20.16 -4.06
C SER A 128 15.03 20.17 -2.66
N LEU A 129 15.57 19.02 -2.24
CA LEU A 129 16.58 18.99 -1.18
C LEU A 129 17.94 18.80 -1.82
N VAL A 130 18.88 19.66 -1.47
CA VAL A 130 20.28 19.57 -1.92
C VAL A 130 21.18 19.48 -0.71
N SER A 131 21.81 18.33 -0.55
CA SER A 131 22.76 18.06 0.52
C SER A 131 24.09 17.61 -0.07
N ASN A 132 25.16 17.71 0.72
CA ASN A 132 26.49 17.27 0.32
C ASN A 132 26.97 16.01 1.08
N PRO A 133 26.25 14.88 1.02
CA PRO A 133 26.64 13.70 1.78
C PRO A 133 27.91 13.02 1.26
N GLY A 134 28.41 13.38 0.07
CA GLY A 134 29.69 12.86 -0.43
C GLY A 134 30.92 13.39 0.31
N TYR A 135 30.77 14.36 1.23
CA TYR A 135 31.76 14.66 2.26
C TYR A 135 31.65 13.64 3.39
N LEU A 136 32.05 12.39 3.10
CA LEU A 136 31.79 11.20 3.94
C LEU A 136 32.34 11.31 5.37
N TYR A 137 33.41 12.08 5.57
CA TYR A 137 34.10 12.23 6.85
C TYR A 137 33.79 13.57 7.56
N GLN A 138 32.89 14.39 7.01
CA GLN A 138 32.45 15.61 7.70
C GLN A 138 31.33 15.28 8.69
N SER A 139 31.50 15.71 9.94
CA SER A 139 30.56 15.47 11.04
C SER A 139 29.15 15.98 10.78
N VAL A 140 28.98 16.99 9.92
CA VAL A 140 27.67 17.52 9.50
C VAL A 140 26.78 16.45 8.84
N ASN A 141 27.38 15.42 8.24
CA ASN A 141 26.66 14.33 7.58
C ASN A 141 26.34 13.16 8.51
N GLY A 142 26.69 13.24 9.78
CA GLY A 142 26.51 12.16 10.76
C GLY A 142 27.54 11.03 10.63
N PRO A 143 27.47 10.03 11.53
CA PRO A 143 28.50 8.99 11.65
C PRO A 143 28.49 7.97 10.49
N LEU A 144 27.40 7.90 9.72
CA LEU A 144 27.22 6.93 8.63
C LEU A 144 26.88 7.66 7.32
N ALA A 145 27.63 8.70 6.99
CA ALA A 145 27.39 9.51 5.80
C ALA A 145 27.24 8.62 4.54
N SER A 146 26.12 8.77 3.82
CA SER A 146 25.80 7.96 2.64
C SER A 146 25.53 8.85 1.43
N TYR A 147 26.32 8.65 0.36
CA TYR A 147 26.19 9.36 -0.91
C TYR A 147 25.51 8.46 -1.95
N GLY A 148 24.43 8.96 -2.56
CA GLY A 148 23.72 8.26 -3.62
C GLY A 148 24.47 8.30 -4.95
N THR A 149 24.45 7.17 -5.66
CA THR A 149 25.17 6.91 -6.93
C THR A 149 24.22 6.29 -7.97
N PRO A 150 24.64 5.99 -9.21
CA PRO A 150 23.77 5.36 -10.21
C PRO A 150 23.12 4.08 -9.67
N GLY A 151 21.79 4.01 -9.82
CA GLY A 151 20.92 2.96 -9.25
C GLY A 151 20.26 3.35 -7.92
N ASP A 152 20.68 4.45 -7.27
CA ASP A 152 19.95 5.01 -6.12
C ASP A 152 18.81 5.95 -6.55
N SER A 153 18.60 6.20 -7.83
CA SER A 153 17.49 7.03 -8.30
C SER A 153 16.15 6.51 -7.81
N GLY A 154 15.31 7.37 -7.23
CA GLY A 154 14.05 7.00 -6.58
C GLY A 154 14.22 6.58 -5.11
N SER A 155 15.46 6.37 -4.67
CA SER A 155 15.73 5.99 -3.29
C SER A 155 15.26 7.08 -2.33
N PRO A 156 14.71 6.67 -1.19
CA PRO A 156 14.09 7.54 -0.21
C PRO A 156 15.07 8.39 0.61
N LEU A 157 14.59 9.56 1.01
CA LEU A 157 15.13 10.35 2.10
C LEU A 157 14.07 10.54 3.17
N PHE A 158 14.36 10.08 4.38
CA PHE A 158 13.56 10.28 5.57
C PHE A 158 14.14 11.38 6.44
N ALA A 159 13.26 12.03 7.21
CA ALA A 159 13.63 12.90 8.32
C ALA A 159 12.88 12.47 9.58
N TRP A 160 13.50 12.63 10.76
CA TRP A 160 12.76 12.64 12.01
C TRP A 160 12.05 13.99 12.15
N ASP A 161 10.73 14.00 12.22
CA ASP A 161 9.96 15.21 12.52
C ASP A 161 9.77 15.29 14.05
N ALA A 162 10.55 16.15 14.71
CA ALA A 162 10.54 16.32 16.15
C ALA A 162 9.23 16.91 16.70
N VAL A 163 8.48 17.64 15.86
CA VAL A 163 7.15 18.15 16.23
C VAL A 163 6.15 17.00 16.27
N LYS A 164 6.20 16.11 15.27
CA LYS A 164 5.30 14.94 15.19
C LYS A 164 5.78 13.73 15.97
N LYS A 165 7.05 13.72 16.40
CA LYS A 165 7.73 12.61 17.07
C LYS A 165 7.67 11.31 16.26
N GLN A 166 7.91 11.41 14.96
CA GLN A 166 7.92 10.26 14.05
C GLN A 166 8.83 10.47 12.84
N TRP A 167 9.22 9.37 12.19
CA TRP A 167 9.90 9.40 10.90
C TRP A 167 8.90 9.73 9.77
N VAL A 168 9.32 10.59 8.85
CA VAL A 168 8.52 10.97 7.67
C VAL A 168 9.36 10.91 6.39
N LEU A 169 8.76 10.45 5.28
CA LEU A 169 9.32 10.54 3.94
C LEU A 169 9.27 12.00 3.48
N VAL A 170 10.45 12.58 3.25
CA VAL A 170 10.56 14.00 2.85
C VAL A 170 10.89 14.16 1.38
N ALA A 171 11.66 13.25 0.78
CA ALA A 171 12.08 13.35 -0.61
C ALA A 171 12.49 11.99 -1.20
N VAL A 172 12.69 11.96 -2.51
CA VAL A 172 13.30 10.84 -3.27
C VAL A 172 14.51 11.34 -4.05
N LEU A 173 15.59 10.57 -4.10
CA LEU A 173 16.83 10.93 -4.80
C LEU A 173 16.57 10.99 -6.30
N ASN A 174 16.91 12.10 -6.94
CA ASN A 174 16.76 12.25 -8.39
C ASN A 174 18.07 12.55 -9.13
N GLY A 175 19.12 12.96 -8.43
CA GLY A 175 20.38 13.32 -9.06
C GLY A 175 21.59 13.26 -8.12
N TYR A 176 22.77 13.25 -8.73
CA TYR A 176 24.06 13.20 -8.04
C TYR A 176 25.13 13.89 -8.90
N ALA A 177 26.21 14.37 -8.26
CA ALA A 177 27.24 15.20 -8.90
C ALA A 177 28.39 14.37 -9.51
N GLY A 178 28.08 13.17 -10.02
CA GLY A 178 29.08 12.18 -10.44
C GLY A 178 29.67 11.39 -9.25
N GLU A 179 30.43 10.33 -9.53
CA GLU A 179 30.94 9.41 -8.51
C GLU A 179 31.90 10.10 -7.55
N LYS A 180 32.79 10.96 -8.07
CA LYS A 180 33.71 11.77 -7.27
C LYS A 180 33.07 13.04 -6.69
N GLY A 181 31.82 13.31 -7.07
CA GLY A 181 31.04 14.45 -6.61
C GLY A 181 30.77 14.43 -5.09
N LYS A 182 30.09 15.47 -4.63
CA LYS A 182 29.74 15.63 -3.21
C LYS A 182 28.25 15.82 -2.99
N THR A 183 27.52 16.20 -4.02
CA THR A 183 26.15 16.69 -3.93
C THR A 183 25.14 15.66 -4.42
N ASN A 184 24.09 15.45 -3.65
CA ASN A 184 22.89 14.74 -4.08
C ASN A 184 21.73 15.73 -4.17
N TRP A 185 20.92 15.56 -5.21
CA TRP A 185 19.64 16.23 -5.39
C TRP A 185 18.52 15.24 -5.12
N PHE A 186 17.54 15.68 -4.35
CA PHE A 186 16.33 14.93 -4.08
C PHE A 186 15.13 15.78 -4.49
N THR A 187 14.11 15.15 -5.06
CA THR A 187 12.80 15.78 -5.26
C THR A 187 11.99 15.63 -3.99
N VAL A 188 11.61 16.76 -3.37
CA VAL A 188 10.74 16.78 -2.20
C VAL A 188 9.38 16.20 -2.56
N ILE A 189 8.79 15.41 -1.65
CA ILE A 189 7.46 14.84 -1.89
C ILE A 189 6.43 15.97 -1.94
N PRO A 190 5.74 16.18 -3.08
CA PRO A 190 4.70 17.17 -3.19
C PRO A 190 3.42 16.62 -2.55
N ALA A 191 3.33 16.68 -1.22
CA ALA A 191 2.27 16.00 -0.45
C ALA A 191 0.84 16.39 -0.88
N GLY A 192 0.63 17.66 -1.26
CA GLY A 192 -0.66 18.11 -1.82
C GLY A 192 -1.02 17.41 -3.13
N ASP A 193 -0.06 17.31 -4.05
CA ASP A 193 -0.25 16.67 -5.35
C ASP A 193 -0.45 15.15 -5.20
N VAL A 194 0.32 14.51 -4.32
CA VAL A 194 0.14 13.10 -3.93
C VAL A 194 -1.29 12.84 -3.44
N ASN A 195 -1.78 13.67 -2.52
CA ASN A 195 -3.15 13.53 -1.99
C ASN A 195 -4.20 13.75 -3.09
N ASN A 196 -3.98 14.70 -3.99
CA ASN A 196 -4.87 14.95 -5.12
C ASN A 196 -4.91 13.76 -6.09
N THR A 197 -3.75 13.17 -6.42
CA THR A 197 -3.67 11.96 -7.24
C THR A 197 -4.47 10.82 -6.61
N ILE A 198 -4.23 10.49 -5.34
CA ILE A 198 -4.96 9.43 -4.64
C ILE A 198 -6.48 9.72 -4.62
N LYS A 199 -6.87 10.99 -4.43
CA LYS A 199 -8.28 11.39 -4.39
C LYS A 199 -8.99 11.21 -5.74
N GLN A 200 -8.29 11.36 -6.87
CA GLN A 200 -8.86 11.13 -8.21
C GLN A 200 -9.24 9.67 -8.46
N ASP A 201 -8.75 8.75 -7.65
CA ASP A 201 -9.08 7.33 -7.71
C ASP A 201 -10.28 6.94 -6.86
N SER A 202 -10.96 7.89 -6.20
CA SER A 202 -12.16 7.61 -5.40
C SER A 202 -13.47 7.97 -6.12
N SER A 203 -14.46 7.08 -6.04
CA SER A 203 -15.87 7.36 -6.37
C SER A 203 -16.62 8.09 -5.25
N GLY A 204 -15.95 8.41 -4.14
CA GLY A 204 -16.51 9.13 -3.00
C GLY A 204 -16.95 8.23 -1.85
N THR A 205 -17.80 8.80 -0.98
CA THR A 205 -18.28 8.13 0.24
C THR A 205 -19.76 7.78 0.13
N VAL A 206 -20.08 6.51 0.36
CA VAL A 206 -21.43 5.97 0.53
C VAL A 206 -21.81 6.12 1.99
N VAL A 207 -22.85 6.93 2.26
CA VAL A 207 -23.42 7.11 3.60
C VAL A 207 -24.91 6.81 3.55
N PRO A 208 -25.35 5.65 4.06
CA PRO A 208 -26.74 5.24 3.99
C PRO A 208 -27.64 6.12 4.86
N ALA A 209 -28.91 6.19 4.48
CA ALA A 209 -29.97 6.70 5.35
C ALA A 209 -30.32 5.66 6.42
N VAL A 210 -30.58 6.12 7.65
CA VAL A 210 -30.82 5.24 8.82
C VAL A 210 -32.00 4.29 8.62
N ALA A 211 -33.04 4.71 7.89
CA ALA A 211 -34.24 3.94 7.58
C ALA A 211 -34.36 3.55 6.10
N GLY A 212 -33.27 3.64 5.32
CA GLY A 212 -33.30 3.50 3.86
C GLY A 212 -33.33 2.07 3.32
N GLY A 213 -33.38 1.05 4.18
CA GLY A 213 -33.29 -0.36 3.78
C GLY A 213 -31.90 -0.76 3.29
N ASP A 214 -31.82 -1.77 2.42
CA ASP A 214 -30.57 -2.28 1.85
C ASP A 214 -30.04 -1.37 0.72
N ILE A 215 -28.72 -1.20 0.66
CA ILE A 215 -28.04 -0.59 -0.48
C ILE A 215 -27.95 -1.64 -1.59
N VAL A 216 -28.55 -1.36 -2.74
CA VAL A 216 -28.53 -2.24 -3.92
C VAL A 216 -27.34 -1.88 -4.80
N TRP A 217 -26.43 -2.83 -5.03
CA TRP A 217 -25.26 -2.66 -5.87
C TRP A 217 -25.46 -3.36 -7.21
N ASN A 218 -25.65 -2.57 -8.28
CA ASN A 218 -25.72 -3.03 -9.66
C ASN A 218 -24.40 -2.76 -10.39
N TYR A 219 -24.01 -3.64 -11.30
CA TYR A 219 -22.78 -3.49 -12.07
C TYR A 219 -22.87 -4.14 -13.46
N SER A 220 -22.49 -3.40 -14.49
CA SER A 220 -22.36 -3.89 -15.86
C SER A 220 -20.90 -4.22 -16.16
N LYS A 221 -20.58 -5.51 -16.25
CA LYS A 221 -19.23 -5.99 -16.62
C LYS A 221 -18.79 -5.51 -18.00
N GLY A 222 -19.72 -5.27 -18.93
CA GLY A 222 -19.41 -4.80 -20.28
C GLY A 222 -18.90 -3.35 -20.31
N SER A 223 -19.55 -2.44 -19.59
CA SER A 223 -19.15 -1.02 -19.53
C SER A 223 -18.20 -0.70 -18.37
N GLY A 224 -18.07 -1.60 -17.38
CA GLY A 224 -17.35 -1.33 -16.14
C GLY A 224 -18.03 -0.26 -15.27
N GLU A 225 -19.32 -0.01 -15.48
CA GLU A 225 -20.11 0.97 -14.70
C GLU A 225 -21.02 0.26 -13.72
N GLY A 226 -21.15 0.84 -12.52
CA GLY A 226 -22.09 0.39 -11.52
C GLY A 226 -22.70 1.54 -10.74
N THR A 227 -23.71 1.19 -9.95
CA THR A 227 -24.34 2.10 -9.01
C THR A 227 -24.59 1.39 -7.68
N LEU A 228 -24.44 2.13 -6.60
CA LEU A 228 -25.01 1.79 -5.31
C LEU A 228 -26.25 2.68 -5.14
N PHE A 229 -27.39 2.07 -4.82
CA PHE A 229 -28.66 2.77 -4.69
C PHE A 229 -29.31 2.46 -3.35
N GLN A 230 -29.80 3.49 -2.66
CA GLN A 230 -30.61 3.33 -1.46
C GLN A 230 -31.54 4.53 -1.32
N ASP A 231 -32.85 4.29 -1.18
CA ASP A 231 -33.82 5.33 -0.82
C ASP A 231 -33.70 6.62 -1.67
N GLY A 232 -33.66 6.46 -2.99
CA GLY A 232 -33.51 7.59 -3.93
C GLY A 232 -32.09 8.15 -4.07
N LYS A 233 -31.14 7.81 -3.20
CA LYS A 233 -29.73 8.17 -3.33
C LYS A 233 -29.01 7.21 -4.26
N VAL A 234 -28.22 7.77 -5.17
CA VAL A 234 -27.39 7.03 -6.13
C VAL A 234 -25.94 7.44 -5.95
N TRP A 235 -25.06 6.46 -5.72
CA TRP A 235 -23.61 6.62 -5.79
C TRP A 235 -23.08 5.90 -7.01
N LYS A 236 -22.28 6.59 -7.82
CA LYS A 236 -21.63 5.99 -8.98
C LYS A 236 -20.48 5.10 -8.54
N MET A 237 -20.25 4.02 -9.28
CA MET A 237 -19.12 3.13 -9.11
C MET A 237 -18.50 2.85 -10.48
N ASN A 238 -17.18 2.81 -10.53
CA ASN A 238 -16.42 2.42 -11.70
C ASN A 238 -15.58 1.20 -11.36
N GLY A 239 -15.67 0.18 -12.20
CA GLY A 239 -14.90 -1.05 -12.09
C GLY A 239 -13.93 -1.21 -13.26
N PHE A 240 -13.55 -2.45 -13.52
CA PHE A 240 -12.69 -2.81 -14.63
C PHE A 240 -13.37 -2.52 -15.97
N ARG A 241 -12.68 -1.78 -16.85
CA ARG A 241 -13.18 -1.39 -18.16
C ARG A 241 -12.09 -1.51 -19.21
N GLY A 242 -12.41 -2.08 -20.37
CA GLY A 242 -11.55 -2.05 -21.56
C GLY A 242 -10.13 -2.60 -21.36
N GLY A 243 -9.90 -3.51 -20.40
CA GLY A 243 -8.54 -4.01 -20.10
C GLY A 243 -7.78 -3.21 -19.03
N SER A 244 -8.30 -2.05 -18.61
CA SER A 244 -7.69 -1.18 -17.60
C SER A 244 -8.16 -1.54 -16.19
N LEU A 245 -7.22 -1.95 -15.34
CA LEU A 245 -7.47 -2.05 -13.90
C LEU A 245 -7.63 -0.66 -13.25
N ASN A 246 -7.00 0.36 -13.81
CA ASN A 246 -6.97 1.70 -13.22
C ASN A 246 -8.30 2.45 -13.32
N ASP A 247 -9.14 2.07 -14.28
CA ASP A 247 -10.49 2.62 -14.45
C ASP A 247 -11.38 2.31 -13.22
N GLY A 248 -11.01 1.26 -12.48
CA GLY A 248 -11.61 0.90 -11.21
C GLY A 248 -11.34 1.93 -10.12
N LYS A 249 -12.39 2.40 -9.45
CA LYS A 249 -12.32 3.46 -8.43
C LYS A 249 -12.64 2.94 -7.03
N ASP A 250 -12.02 3.56 -6.04
CA ASP A 250 -12.15 3.25 -4.62
C ASP A 250 -13.51 3.74 -4.09
N ILE A 251 -14.11 2.97 -3.18
CA ILE A 251 -15.36 3.34 -2.50
C ILE A 251 -15.10 3.38 -1.00
N THR A 252 -15.49 4.49 -0.37
CA THR A 252 -15.53 4.58 1.10
C THR A 252 -16.95 4.39 1.59
N PHE A 253 -17.17 3.54 2.57
CA PHE A 253 -18.43 3.36 3.26
C PHE A 253 -18.36 4.02 4.64
N GLY A 254 -19.26 4.95 4.94
CA GLY A 254 -19.44 5.53 6.27
C GLY A 254 -20.76 5.09 6.90
N GLY A 255 -20.99 5.38 8.18
CA GLY A 255 -22.24 5.03 8.86
C GLY A 255 -22.39 3.52 9.07
N LYS A 256 -23.58 2.97 8.88
CA LYS A 256 -23.83 1.52 8.98
C LYS A 256 -24.91 1.08 8.01
N GLY A 257 -24.81 -0.12 7.45
CA GLY A 257 -25.82 -0.61 6.52
C GLY A 257 -25.58 -2.02 5.98
N THR A 258 -26.46 -2.42 5.07
CA THR A 258 -26.35 -3.67 4.32
C THR A 258 -26.19 -3.35 2.85
N VAL A 259 -25.24 -3.99 2.18
CA VAL A 259 -25.03 -3.89 0.73
C VAL A 259 -25.39 -5.24 0.10
N VAL A 260 -26.21 -5.22 -0.95
CA VAL A 260 -26.64 -6.40 -1.71
C VAL A 260 -26.13 -6.32 -3.13
N LEU A 261 -25.26 -7.25 -3.52
CA LEU A 261 -24.74 -7.35 -4.90
C LEU A 261 -25.77 -8.04 -5.79
N LYS A 262 -26.22 -7.33 -6.83
CA LYS A 262 -27.11 -7.86 -7.88
C LYS A 262 -26.32 -8.53 -9.01
N ASP A 263 -25.10 -8.07 -9.25
CA ASP A 263 -24.22 -8.55 -10.31
C ASP A 263 -22.85 -8.96 -9.75
N ASP A 264 -22.13 -9.81 -10.50
CA ASP A 264 -20.71 -10.08 -10.25
C ASP A 264 -19.89 -8.79 -10.46
N VAL A 265 -19.14 -8.38 -9.44
CA VAL A 265 -18.38 -7.14 -9.47
C VAL A 265 -16.90 -7.40 -9.72
N VAL A 266 -16.37 -6.83 -10.80
CA VAL A 266 -14.93 -6.77 -11.08
C VAL A 266 -14.49 -5.31 -10.96
N GLN A 267 -14.02 -4.91 -9.79
CA GLN A 267 -13.74 -3.50 -9.49
C GLN A 267 -12.35 -3.04 -9.99
N GLY A 268 -11.58 -3.91 -10.64
CA GLY A 268 -10.24 -3.57 -11.11
C GLY A 268 -9.28 -3.31 -9.94
N ALA A 269 -8.58 -2.17 -9.96
CA ALA A 269 -7.75 -1.72 -8.85
C ALA A 269 -8.55 -0.99 -7.75
N GLY A 270 -9.84 -0.73 -7.94
CA GLY A 270 -10.65 -0.05 -6.92
C GLY A 270 -10.78 -0.89 -5.64
N SER A 271 -10.56 -0.25 -4.50
CA SER A 271 -10.61 -0.84 -3.16
C SER A 271 -11.86 -0.38 -2.39
N LEU A 272 -12.21 -1.11 -1.33
CA LEU A 272 -13.33 -0.78 -0.44
C LEU A 272 -12.79 -0.39 0.93
N THR A 273 -13.14 0.79 1.43
CA THR A 273 -12.79 1.24 2.78
C THR A 273 -14.03 1.37 3.63
N PHE A 274 -14.05 0.74 4.81
CA PHE A 274 -15.18 0.78 5.74
C PHE A 274 -14.81 1.60 6.98
N ASN A 275 -15.45 2.76 7.10
CA ASN A 275 -15.51 3.66 8.27
C ASN A 275 -16.82 3.46 9.03
N GLY A 276 -17.26 2.20 9.14
CA GLY A 276 -18.61 1.86 9.57
C GLY A 276 -18.85 0.37 9.61
N ASP A 277 -19.90 -0.03 10.34
CA ASP A 277 -20.28 -1.44 10.46
C ASP A 277 -21.23 -1.85 9.32
N TYR A 278 -20.87 -2.90 8.60
CA TYR A 278 -21.59 -3.29 7.38
C TYR A 278 -21.84 -4.78 7.29
N THR A 279 -22.95 -5.15 6.66
CA THR A 279 -23.13 -6.46 6.04
C THR A 279 -23.02 -6.30 4.53
N VAL A 280 -22.24 -7.15 3.86
CA VAL A 280 -22.17 -7.19 2.40
C VAL A 280 -22.52 -8.60 1.96
N ARG A 281 -23.58 -8.76 1.16
CA ARG A 281 -24.10 -10.07 0.75
C ARG A 281 -24.43 -10.12 -0.73
N PRO A 282 -24.32 -11.29 -1.37
CA PRO A 282 -24.87 -11.48 -2.71
C PRO A 282 -26.40 -11.57 -2.64
N GLU A 283 -27.07 -11.30 -3.76
CA GLU A 283 -28.49 -11.65 -3.92
C GLU A 283 -28.66 -13.18 -4.04
N GLY A 284 -27.78 -13.83 -4.81
CA GLY A 284 -27.70 -15.28 -4.94
C GLY A 284 -26.28 -15.75 -4.64
N ASN A 285 -25.43 -15.78 -5.67
CA ASN A 285 -24.06 -16.28 -5.61
C ASN A 285 -23.05 -15.33 -6.27
N GLN A 286 -23.41 -14.06 -6.43
CA GLN A 286 -22.54 -13.03 -7.00
C GLN A 286 -21.20 -12.97 -6.26
N THR A 287 -20.17 -12.62 -7.01
CA THR A 287 -18.79 -12.53 -6.57
C THR A 287 -18.28 -11.10 -6.61
N TRP A 288 -17.20 -10.85 -5.87
CA TRP A 288 -16.49 -9.57 -5.93
C TRP A 288 -14.98 -9.81 -5.99
N VAL A 289 -14.31 -9.09 -6.88
CA VAL A 289 -12.85 -8.97 -6.94
C VAL A 289 -12.47 -7.51 -7.17
N GLY A 290 -11.39 -7.06 -6.52
CA GLY A 290 -10.93 -5.67 -6.59
C GLY A 290 -9.57 -5.46 -5.93
N GLY A 291 -9.21 -4.20 -5.67
CA GLY A 291 -7.93 -3.83 -5.05
C GLY A 291 -7.75 -4.40 -3.64
N GLY A 292 -8.85 -4.52 -2.89
CA GLY A 292 -8.87 -5.10 -1.55
C GLY A 292 -9.88 -4.40 -0.64
N ILE A 293 -9.92 -4.81 0.61
CA ILE A 293 -10.80 -4.29 1.66
C ILE A 293 -9.96 -3.71 2.80
N ILE A 294 -10.31 -2.50 3.23
CA ILE A 294 -9.82 -1.83 4.44
C ILE A 294 -10.98 -1.76 5.41
N VAL A 295 -10.85 -2.39 6.58
CA VAL A 295 -11.81 -2.17 7.69
C VAL A 295 -11.07 -1.38 8.75
N ASN A 296 -11.50 -0.13 8.98
CA ASN A 296 -10.83 0.74 9.94
C ASN A 296 -11.13 0.35 11.39
N ASP A 297 -10.31 0.88 12.29
CA ASP A 297 -10.34 0.54 13.72
C ASP A 297 -11.73 0.76 14.33
N GLY A 298 -12.11 -0.11 15.27
CA GLY A 298 -13.43 -0.06 15.92
C GLY A 298 -14.61 -0.50 15.05
N HIS A 299 -14.39 -0.92 13.80
CA HIS A 299 -15.46 -1.35 12.90
C HIS A 299 -15.42 -2.85 12.57
N ARG A 300 -16.59 -3.37 12.20
CA ARG A 300 -16.80 -4.77 11.80
C ARG A 300 -17.60 -4.87 10.50
N VAL A 301 -17.11 -5.69 9.57
CA VAL A 301 -17.80 -5.99 8.31
C VAL A 301 -18.10 -7.48 8.21
N ASP A 302 -19.37 -7.83 8.07
CA ASP A 302 -19.83 -9.18 7.73
C ASP A 302 -19.85 -9.34 6.21
N TRP A 303 -18.85 -10.04 5.68
CA TRP A 303 -18.61 -10.24 4.26
C TRP A 303 -19.06 -11.62 3.82
N MET A 304 -20.19 -11.68 3.11
CA MET A 304 -20.84 -12.92 2.68
C MET A 304 -20.65 -13.21 1.18
N VAL A 305 -19.78 -12.45 0.50
CA VAL A 305 -19.55 -12.53 -0.95
C VAL A 305 -18.30 -13.37 -1.23
N ASN A 306 -18.40 -14.35 -2.13
CA ASN A 306 -17.25 -15.17 -2.54
C ASN A 306 -16.34 -14.42 -3.54
N GLY A 307 -15.09 -14.85 -3.63
CA GLY A 307 -14.13 -14.39 -4.64
C GLY A 307 -14.09 -15.31 -5.86
N LEU A 308 -13.06 -15.12 -6.70
CA LEU A 308 -12.82 -15.92 -7.90
C LEU A 308 -11.50 -16.69 -7.80
N ALA A 309 -11.43 -17.84 -8.49
CA ALA A 309 -10.19 -18.58 -8.64
C ALA A 309 -9.12 -17.71 -9.32
N GLY A 310 -7.89 -17.76 -8.82
CA GLY A 310 -6.79 -16.94 -9.34
C GLY A 310 -6.78 -15.49 -8.85
N ASP A 311 -7.74 -15.08 -8.02
CA ASP A 311 -7.71 -13.79 -7.31
C ASP A 311 -7.40 -13.97 -5.81
N ALA A 312 -6.75 -12.98 -5.24
CA ALA A 312 -6.53 -12.86 -3.80
C ALA A 312 -7.33 -11.69 -3.24
N LEU A 313 -8.16 -11.94 -2.23
CA LEU A 313 -8.73 -10.87 -1.42
C LEU A 313 -7.63 -10.30 -0.52
N HIS A 314 -7.34 -9.01 -0.64
CA HIS A 314 -6.38 -8.34 0.24
C HIS A 314 -7.13 -7.60 1.35
N LYS A 315 -6.81 -7.90 2.61
CA LYS A 315 -7.41 -7.26 3.80
C LYS A 315 -6.37 -6.54 4.66
N THR A 316 -6.58 -5.24 4.87
CA THR A 316 -5.82 -4.39 5.81
C THR A 316 -6.75 -3.52 6.67
N GLY A 317 -6.21 -2.67 7.53
CA GLY A 317 -6.93 -1.89 8.53
C GLY A 317 -7.23 -2.69 9.80
N LYS A 318 -7.22 -2.00 10.94
CA LYS A 318 -7.27 -2.60 12.28
C LYS A 318 -8.60 -3.26 12.67
N GLY A 319 -9.67 -2.99 11.93
CA GLY A 319 -10.99 -3.53 12.19
C GLY A 319 -11.15 -5.00 11.83
N THR A 320 -12.37 -5.51 12.01
CA THR A 320 -12.70 -6.94 11.85
C THR A 320 -13.43 -7.20 10.55
N LEU A 321 -12.94 -8.14 9.74
CA LEU A 321 -13.66 -8.71 8.60
C LEU A 321 -14.13 -10.12 8.95
N VAL A 322 -15.44 -10.37 8.94
CA VAL A 322 -16.02 -11.69 9.15
C VAL A 322 -16.42 -12.27 7.80
N VAL A 323 -15.71 -13.29 7.35
CA VAL A 323 -15.98 -13.99 6.10
C VAL A 323 -17.05 -15.05 6.37
N ALA A 324 -18.27 -14.80 5.90
CA ALA A 324 -19.47 -15.55 6.24
C ALA A 324 -20.34 -15.87 5.00
N GLY A 325 -19.70 -16.10 3.85
CA GLY A 325 -20.37 -16.53 2.62
C GLY A 325 -20.86 -17.97 2.71
N SER A 326 -21.37 -18.49 1.60
CA SER A 326 -21.88 -19.86 1.49
C SER A 326 -21.11 -20.66 0.44
N GLY A 327 -20.94 -21.96 0.69
CA GLY A 327 -20.28 -22.89 -0.23
C GLY A 327 -18.76 -22.79 -0.21
N GLU A 328 -18.16 -23.18 -1.33
CA GLU A 328 -16.72 -23.09 -1.54
C GLU A 328 -16.34 -21.79 -2.23
N ASN A 329 -15.59 -20.95 -1.52
CA ASN A 329 -14.91 -19.82 -2.14
C ASN A 329 -13.60 -20.32 -2.81
N PRO A 330 -13.43 -20.14 -4.12
CA PRO A 330 -12.22 -20.58 -4.82
C PRO A 330 -11.05 -19.58 -4.69
N GLY A 331 -11.30 -18.35 -4.25
CA GLY A 331 -10.26 -17.33 -4.11
C GLY A 331 -9.31 -17.58 -2.95
N THR A 332 -8.22 -16.83 -2.92
CA THR A 332 -7.23 -16.82 -1.82
C THR A 332 -7.39 -15.57 -0.95
N LEU A 333 -6.79 -15.55 0.24
CA LEU A 333 -6.81 -14.39 1.15
C LEU A 333 -5.38 -13.99 1.52
N ASN A 334 -5.05 -12.71 1.36
CA ASN A 334 -3.88 -12.08 1.95
C ASN A 334 -4.33 -11.10 3.02
N THR A 335 -3.88 -11.26 4.26
CA THR A 335 -4.25 -10.38 5.37
C THR A 335 -3.02 -9.80 6.07
N GLY A 336 -3.05 -8.48 6.29
CA GLY A 336 -1.91 -7.70 6.78
C GLY A 336 -2.12 -6.94 8.09
N ASP A 337 -3.36 -6.62 8.46
CA ASP A 337 -3.70 -5.85 9.67
C ASP A 337 -5.14 -6.18 10.12
N GLY A 338 -5.40 -5.97 11.42
CA GLY A 338 -6.68 -6.21 12.07
C GLY A 338 -7.04 -7.67 12.28
N THR A 339 -8.34 -7.98 12.27
CA THR A 339 -8.85 -9.33 12.53
C THR A 339 -9.63 -9.86 11.33
N VAL A 340 -9.41 -11.12 10.97
CA VAL A 340 -10.25 -11.86 10.02
C VAL A 340 -10.90 -13.05 10.74
N ILE A 341 -12.21 -13.17 10.67
CA ILE A 341 -12.93 -14.33 11.22
C ILE A 341 -13.43 -15.16 10.04
N LEU A 342 -12.95 -16.40 9.92
CA LEU A 342 -13.43 -17.31 8.89
C LEU A 342 -14.61 -18.10 9.45
N ALA A 343 -15.80 -17.75 9.00
CA ALA A 343 -17.10 -18.28 9.42
C ALA A 343 -17.98 -18.62 8.21
N GLN A 344 -17.35 -19.11 7.13
CA GLN A 344 -18.02 -19.56 5.91
C GLN A 344 -19.04 -20.67 6.25
N LYS A 345 -20.20 -20.62 5.60
CA LYS A 345 -21.30 -21.57 5.80
C LYS A 345 -21.31 -22.63 4.70
N ALA A 346 -21.81 -23.82 5.02
CA ALA A 346 -22.04 -24.86 4.02
C ALA A 346 -23.14 -24.45 3.04
N ASP A 347 -22.99 -24.84 1.77
CA ASP A 347 -24.06 -24.76 0.79
C ASP A 347 -25.10 -25.88 0.97
N ALA A 348 -26.11 -25.92 0.08
CA ALA A 348 -27.14 -26.95 0.11
C ALA A 348 -26.60 -28.39 -0.10
N ALA A 349 -25.38 -28.54 -0.64
CA ALA A 349 -24.71 -29.81 -0.81
C ALA A 349 -23.73 -30.14 0.34
N GLY A 350 -23.71 -29.33 1.40
CA GLY A 350 -22.84 -29.52 2.57
C GLY A 350 -21.41 -29.01 2.38
N ARG A 351 -21.07 -28.43 1.22
CA ARG A 351 -19.69 -28.01 0.92
C ARG A 351 -19.37 -26.69 1.57
N VAL A 352 -18.19 -26.57 2.19
CA VAL A 352 -17.75 -25.34 2.86
C VAL A 352 -16.25 -25.12 2.70
N ARG A 353 -15.87 -23.96 2.15
CA ARG A 353 -14.47 -23.50 2.15
C ARG A 353 -14.41 -21.98 2.14
N ALA A 354 -13.76 -21.38 3.13
CA ALA A 354 -13.65 -19.93 3.22
C ALA A 354 -12.71 -19.32 2.16
N PHE A 355 -11.57 -19.96 1.91
CA PHE A 355 -10.59 -19.62 0.86
C PHE A 355 -9.79 -20.88 0.48
N SER A 356 -9.20 -20.90 -0.71
CA SER A 356 -8.30 -21.96 -1.17
C SER A 356 -6.90 -21.87 -0.54
N GLU A 357 -6.46 -20.66 -0.17
CA GLU A 357 -5.19 -20.39 0.54
C GLU A 357 -5.37 -19.14 1.41
N VAL A 358 -4.69 -19.11 2.56
CA VAL A 358 -4.61 -17.92 3.42
C VAL A 358 -3.16 -17.59 3.72
N ARG A 359 -2.75 -16.37 3.36
CA ARG A 359 -1.45 -15.78 3.70
C ARG A 359 -1.61 -14.74 4.78
N MET A 360 -0.80 -14.90 5.81
CA MET A 360 -0.73 -13.96 6.93
C MET A 360 0.61 -13.26 6.88
N SER A 361 0.56 -11.94 6.74
CA SER A 361 1.73 -11.09 6.85
C SER A 361 1.49 -10.13 8.01
N ALA A 362 2.52 -9.85 8.81
CA ALA A 362 2.43 -8.82 9.85
C ALA A 362 2.98 -7.51 9.26
N ASP A 363 2.25 -6.41 9.40
CA ASP A 363 2.57 -5.07 8.88
C ASP A 363 3.85 -4.40 9.46
N GLY A 364 4.74 -5.18 10.11
CA GLY A 364 5.99 -4.70 10.69
C GLY A 364 5.83 -3.85 11.96
N ARG A 365 4.62 -3.68 12.50
CA ARG A 365 4.42 -3.05 13.81
C ARG A 365 4.75 -4.04 14.93
N LEU A 366 5.95 -3.86 15.49
CA LEU A 366 6.44 -4.51 16.71
C LEU A 366 5.31 -4.83 17.73
N TRP A 367 5.14 -6.14 17.98
CA TRP A 367 4.70 -6.76 19.25
C TRP A 367 3.38 -6.37 19.94
N CYS A 368 2.43 -5.66 19.30
CA CYS A 368 1.10 -5.47 19.94
C CYS A 368 -0.14 -5.65 19.03
N CYS A 369 -0.02 -5.56 17.70
CA CYS A 369 -1.15 -5.79 16.79
C CYS A 369 -1.00 -7.17 16.13
N ARG A 370 -1.53 -8.22 16.76
CA ARG A 370 -1.65 -9.53 16.12
C ARG A 370 -2.69 -9.44 15.01
N THR A 371 -2.32 -9.73 13.77
CA THR A 371 -3.29 -10.23 12.79
C THR A 371 -3.85 -11.54 13.34
N VAL A 372 -5.13 -11.57 13.71
CA VAL A 372 -5.77 -12.76 14.30
C VAL A 372 -6.72 -13.36 13.28
N ILE A 373 -6.52 -14.65 12.99
CA ILE A 373 -7.53 -15.49 12.34
C ILE A 373 -8.25 -16.30 13.41
N ARG A 374 -9.59 -16.19 13.46
CA ARG A 374 -10.43 -17.10 14.26
C ARG A 374 -11.25 -17.98 13.34
N LEU A 375 -11.12 -19.29 13.52
CA LEU A 375 -12.01 -20.29 12.93
C LEU A 375 -13.21 -20.48 13.87
N ARG A 376 -14.43 -20.35 13.37
CA ARG A 376 -15.63 -20.81 14.11
C ARG A 376 -16.16 -22.07 13.44
N GLY A 377 -15.95 -23.22 14.07
CA GLY A 377 -16.57 -24.48 13.68
C GLY A 377 -17.76 -24.81 14.59
N THR A 378 -18.91 -25.13 14.01
CA THR A 378 -19.84 -26.09 14.61
C THR A 378 -19.41 -27.46 14.10
N ALA A 379 -18.77 -28.26 14.96
CA ALA A 379 -18.40 -29.62 14.60
C ALA A 379 -19.65 -30.47 14.42
N SER A 380 -19.97 -30.86 13.19
CA SER A 380 -20.64 -32.15 12.93
C SER A 380 -19.56 -33.12 12.45
N ALA A 381 -19.53 -34.31 13.03
CA ALA A 381 -18.50 -35.31 12.80
C ALA A 381 -18.41 -35.68 11.29
N GLY A 382 -17.22 -35.52 10.72
CA GLY A 382 -16.85 -36.08 9.41
C GLY A 382 -16.73 -35.07 8.27
N ASP A 383 -15.74 -34.18 8.31
CA ASP A 383 -15.09 -33.68 7.09
C ASP A 383 -13.77 -32.96 7.40
N THR A 384 -12.67 -33.49 6.86
CA THR A 384 -11.31 -32.91 6.97
C THR A 384 -11.07 -31.94 5.82
N GLY A 385 -11.58 -30.72 5.94
CA GLY A 385 -11.19 -29.60 5.08
C GLY A 385 -9.95 -28.90 5.64
N GLU A 386 -8.75 -29.40 5.35
CA GLU A 386 -7.49 -28.72 5.70
C GLU A 386 -7.29 -27.48 4.82
N ALA A 387 -7.44 -26.29 5.39
CA ALA A 387 -6.81 -25.10 4.85
C ALA A 387 -5.32 -25.12 5.25
N ARG A 388 -4.41 -25.10 4.27
CA ARG A 388 -2.98 -24.92 4.55
C ARG A 388 -2.74 -23.51 5.10
N LEU A 389 -2.43 -23.41 6.38
CA LEU A 389 -1.98 -22.18 7.01
C LEU A 389 -0.47 -22.04 6.73
N ILE A 390 -0.09 -21.15 5.80
CA ILE A 390 1.32 -20.81 5.60
C ILE A 390 1.60 -19.57 6.46
N SER A 391 2.20 -19.80 7.62
CA SER A 391 2.70 -18.74 8.51
C SER A 391 4.16 -18.47 8.18
N THR A 392 4.47 -17.32 7.58
CA THR A 392 5.85 -16.84 7.48
C THR A 392 6.21 -16.22 8.83
N ALA A 393 6.83 -17.01 9.72
CA ALA A 393 7.29 -16.52 11.00
C ALA A 393 8.37 -15.45 10.80
N MET A 394 8.14 -14.25 11.34
CA MET A 394 9.19 -13.24 11.54
C MET A 394 10.20 -13.80 12.56
N ILE A 395 11.43 -14.05 12.12
CA ILE A 395 12.61 -14.10 13.01
C ILE A 395 13.27 -12.74 12.96
#